data_AF-A0A7J0D470-F1
#
_entry.id   AF-A0A7J0D470-F1
#
_cell.length_a   1.000
_cell.length_b   1.000
_cell.length_c   1.000
_cell.angle_alpha   90.00
_cell.angle_beta   90.00
_cell.angle_gamma   90.00
#
_symmetry.space_group_name_H-M   'P 1'
#
loop_
_entity.id
_entity.type
_entity.pdbx_description
1 polymer ?
#
loop_
_entity_poly.entity_id
_entity_poly.type
_entity_poly.pdbx_seq_one_letter_code
_entity_poly.pdbx_strand_id
1 'polypeptide(L)'
;MTEQTFKVGDKATHRYHGTVEVTYGPYKDSMGETLYMMRFSGEAEQAVSPSMLTPLPAFAVGDVVTLSTTGSRATVEYGPFDDRDVYLVKLVEPPADVDGAWTFTALAHIMTKVVEPEPVKVGDRVKVLVADPGNSLSVRFVDRVGVLDRVGAGRTSTPYLVKFGDGPHGAADGTWYCDSVEKVGDETSADTFEYDGVTYEYGVRYTDNDGDPWTFKRSTVHGQPVSDNSSCFIGDSIASAVRDYGPLTKHTA
;
A
#
# COMPACT_ATOMS: atom_id res chain seq x y z
N MET A 1 -36.43 10.46 -14.59
CA MET A 1 -35.32 10.36 -13.60
C MET A 1 -34.38 9.30 -14.15
N THR A 2 -33.12 9.63 -14.35
CA THR A 2 -32.10 8.66 -14.77
C THR A 2 -31.94 7.66 -13.63
N GLU A 3 -32.04 6.36 -13.93
CA GLU A 3 -31.87 5.30 -12.92
C GLU A 3 -30.41 5.34 -12.45
N GLN A 4 -30.21 5.66 -11.18
CA GLN A 4 -28.86 5.75 -10.60
C GLN A 4 -28.27 4.36 -10.45
N THR A 5 -27.09 4.15 -11.02
CA THR A 5 -26.38 2.87 -10.96
C THR A 5 -25.16 2.97 -10.05
N PHE A 6 -24.95 1.94 -9.22
CA PHE A 6 -23.82 1.81 -8.32
C PHE A 6 -22.90 0.69 -8.83
N LYS A 7 -21.60 0.78 -8.54
CA LYS A 7 -20.59 -0.26 -8.81
C LYS A 7 -20.17 -0.93 -7.51
N VAL A 8 -19.68 -2.17 -7.60
CA VAL A 8 -19.06 -2.85 -6.46
C VAL A 8 -17.89 -2.01 -5.94
N GLY A 9 -17.85 -1.79 -4.62
CA GLY A 9 -16.92 -0.91 -3.93
C GLY A 9 -17.41 0.53 -3.76
N ASP A 10 -18.48 0.95 -4.44
CA ASP A 10 -19.06 2.28 -4.22
C ASP A 10 -19.63 2.37 -2.80
N LYS A 11 -19.46 3.54 -2.17
CA LYS A 11 -20.10 3.88 -0.91
C LYS A 11 -21.28 4.82 -1.14
N ALA A 12 -22.35 4.57 -0.41
CA ALA A 12 -23.58 5.35 -0.47
C ALA A 12 -24.13 5.62 0.93
N THR A 13 -25.03 6.59 1.06
CA THR A 13 -25.87 6.77 2.23
C THR A 13 -27.18 6.01 2.03
N HIS A 14 -27.42 5.01 2.87
CA HIS A 14 -28.71 4.36 3.02
C HIS A 14 -29.67 5.21 3.84
N ARG A 15 -30.91 5.35 3.39
CA ARG A 15 -31.96 6.19 4.00
C ARG A 15 -32.10 6.05 5.53
N TYR A 16 -31.90 4.84 6.06
CA TYR A 16 -32.13 4.54 7.49
C TYR A 16 -30.88 4.10 8.27
N HIS A 17 -29.80 3.74 7.59
CA HIS A 17 -28.65 3.07 8.22
C HIS A 17 -27.32 3.80 8.01
N GLY A 18 -27.34 5.02 7.45
CA GLY A 18 -26.13 5.79 7.23
C GLY A 18 -25.29 5.22 6.09
N THR A 19 -23.96 5.23 6.21
CA THR A 19 -23.06 4.82 5.14
C THR A 19 -23.05 3.29 4.95
N VAL A 20 -23.19 2.87 3.70
CA VAL A 20 -23.14 1.47 3.24
C VAL A 20 -22.17 1.33 2.08
N GLU A 21 -21.67 0.12 1.86
CA GLU A 21 -20.78 -0.23 0.74
C GLU A 21 -21.43 -1.28 -0.15
N VAL A 22 -21.40 -1.09 -1.47
CA VAL A 22 -21.92 -2.05 -2.45
C VAL A 22 -20.95 -3.23 -2.56
N THR A 23 -21.36 -4.42 -2.13
CA THR A 23 -20.53 -5.63 -2.22
C THR A 23 -20.86 -6.48 -3.43
N TYR A 24 -22.08 -6.38 -3.97
CA TYR A 24 -22.51 -7.09 -5.17
C TYR A 24 -23.66 -6.38 -5.89
N GLY A 25 -23.78 -6.62 -7.20
CA GLY A 25 -24.83 -6.09 -8.06
C GLY A 25 -24.31 -5.17 -9.16
N PRO A 26 -25.20 -4.58 -9.98
CA PRO A 26 -26.66 -4.77 -9.91
C PRO A 26 -27.09 -6.19 -10.28
N TYR A 27 -28.14 -6.70 -9.64
CA TYR A 27 -28.82 -7.94 -10.04
C TYR A 27 -30.34 -7.76 -10.00
N LYS A 28 -31.05 -8.70 -10.63
CA LYS A 28 -32.51 -8.75 -10.64
C LYS A 28 -33.00 -9.78 -9.64
N ASP A 29 -33.94 -9.41 -8.79
CA ASP A 29 -34.64 -10.37 -7.94
C ASP A 29 -35.66 -11.19 -8.75
N SER A 30 -36.41 -12.08 -8.08
CA SER A 30 -37.42 -12.90 -8.74
C SER A 30 -38.62 -12.10 -9.29
N MET A 31 -38.76 -10.83 -8.88
CA MET A 31 -39.79 -9.90 -9.38
C MET A 31 -39.25 -8.95 -10.47
N GLY A 32 -37.97 -9.00 -10.79
CA GLY A 32 -37.32 -8.13 -11.78
C GLY A 32 -36.91 -6.76 -11.24
N GLU A 33 -36.95 -6.54 -9.92
CA GLU A 33 -36.42 -5.32 -9.28
C GLU A 33 -34.89 -5.33 -9.31
N THR A 34 -34.28 -4.17 -9.63
CA THR A 34 -32.82 -4.01 -9.52
C THR A 34 -32.44 -3.86 -8.05
N LEU A 35 -31.62 -4.78 -7.53
CA LEU A 35 -31.09 -4.72 -6.17
C LEU A 35 -29.56 -4.71 -6.18
N TYR A 36 -29.01 -4.25 -5.06
CA TYR A 36 -27.58 -4.32 -4.73
C TYR A 36 -27.42 -5.00 -3.38
N MET A 37 -26.42 -5.85 -3.23
CA MET A 37 -26.01 -6.34 -1.92
C MET A 37 -25.11 -5.30 -1.28
N MET A 38 -25.43 -4.93 -0.04
CA MET A 38 -24.77 -3.85 0.68
C MET A 38 -24.25 -4.34 2.01
N ARG A 39 -23.03 -3.96 2.37
CA ARG A 39 -22.46 -4.15 3.70
C ARG A 39 -22.74 -2.92 4.56
N PHE A 40 -23.40 -3.16 5.69
CA PHE A 40 -23.63 -2.18 6.74
C PHE A 40 -22.55 -2.32 7.80
N SER A 41 -22.18 -1.23 8.46
CA SER A 41 -21.09 -1.26 9.45
C SER A 41 -21.45 -2.18 10.63
N GLY A 42 -20.74 -3.32 10.73
CA GLY A 42 -20.93 -4.28 11.82
C GLY A 42 -22.13 -5.22 11.69
N GLU A 43 -22.83 -5.21 10.55
CA GLU A 43 -23.99 -6.09 10.31
C GLU A 43 -23.77 -6.98 9.08
N ALA A 44 -24.66 -7.97 8.92
CA ALA A 44 -24.71 -8.82 7.74
C ALA A 44 -25.06 -8.03 6.48
N GLU A 45 -24.66 -8.54 5.32
CA GLU A 45 -25.00 -7.92 4.05
C GLU A 45 -26.51 -8.04 3.76
N GLN A 46 -27.12 -6.98 3.23
CA GLN A 46 -28.55 -6.97 2.87
C GLN A 46 -28.77 -6.47 1.45
N ALA A 47 -29.84 -6.98 0.81
CA ALA A 47 -30.27 -6.53 -0.50
C ALA A 47 -31.03 -5.21 -0.39
N VAL A 48 -30.61 -4.20 -1.15
CA VAL A 48 -31.14 -2.83 -1.07
C VAL A 48 -31.54 -2.32 -2.45
N SER A 49 -32.72 -1.72 -2.54
CA SER A 49 -33.21 -1.02 -3.72
C SER A 49 -32.45 0.29 -3.94
N PRO A 50 -32.07 0.65 -5.18
CA PRO A 50 -31.38 1.92 -5.46
C PRO A 50 -32.13 3.16 -4.99
N SER A 51 -33.46 3.07 -4.88
CA SER A 51 -34.30 4.15 -4.35
C SER A 51 -34.05 4.50 -2.88
N MET A 52 -33.38 3.62 -2.13
CA MET A 52 -33.00 3.83 -0.72
C MET A 52 -31.59 4.39 -0.55
N LEU A 53 -30.89 4.65 -1.65
CA LEU A 53 -29.49 5.04 -1.67
C LEU A 53 -29.32 6.47 -2.17
N THR A 54 -28.39 7.19 -1.57
CA THR A 54 -27.87 8.45 -2.08
C THR A 54 -26.36 8.29 -2.23
N PRO A 55 -25.74 8.58 -3.38
CA PRO A 55 -24.29 8.48 -3.53
C PRO A 55 -23.61 9.36 -2.47
N LEU A 56 -22.48 8.89 -1.93
CA LEU A 56 -21.64 9.81 -1.19
C LEU A 56 -20.99 10.80 -2.17
N PRO A 57 -20.72 12.04 -1.71
CA PRO A 57 -19.82 12.92 -2.43
C PRO A 57 -18.54 12.20 -2.84
N ALA A 58 -18.11 12.41 -4.09
CA ALA A 58 -16.86 11.88 -4.59
C ALA A 58 -15.63 12.40 -3.80
N PHE A 59 -15.77 13.58 -3.16
CA PHE A 59 -14.71 14.22 -2.39
C PHE A 59 -15.26 14.81 -1.09
N ALA A 60 -14.43 14.79 -0.03
CA ALA A 60 -14.71 15.46 1.23
C ALA A 60 -13.98 16.81 1.31
N VAL A 61 -14.50 17.75 2.11
CA VAL A 61 -13.77 18.98 2.45
C VAL A 61 -12.44 18.61 3.11
N GLY A 62 -11.36 19.26 2.66
CA GLY A 62 -9.98 18.99 3.07
C GLY A 62 -9.26 17.96 2.18
N ASP A 63 -9.97 17.23 1.31
CA ASP A 63 -9.30 16.35 0.35
C ASP A 63 -8.42 17.17 -0.59
N VAL A 64 -7.20 16.70 -0.82
CA VAL A 64 -6.37 17.19 -1.92
C VAL A 64 -6.73 16.41 -3.17
N VAL A 65 -6.85 17.10 -4.29
CA VAL A 65 -7.19 16.53 -5.61
C VAL A 65 -6.22 17.03 -6.67
N THR A 66 -6.04 16.24 -7.72
CA THR A 66 -5.40 16.66 -8.97
C THR A 66 -6.47 16.99 -9.98
N LEU A 67 -6.36 18.16 -10.63
CA LEU A 67 -7.27 18.60 -11.69
C LEU A 67 -6.77 18.08 -13.03
N SER A 68 -7.57 17.27 -13.72
CA SER A 68 -7.18 16.66 -15.00
C SER A 68 -6.97 17.68 -16.12
N THR A 69 -7.57 18.86 -16.01
CA THR A 69 -7.48 19.95 -17.01
C THR A 69 -6.12 20.65 -16.99
N THR A 70 -5.45 20.72 -15.84
CA THR A 70 -4.20 21.48 -15.65
C THR A 70 -3.06 20.66 -15.06
N GLY A 71 -3.35 19.48 -14.50
CA GLY A 71 -2.41 18.69 -13.67
C GLY A 71 -2.13 19.32 -12.30
N SER A 72 -2.74 20.46 -11.97
CA SER A 72 -2.49 21.18 -10.72
C SER A 72 -3.17 20.49 -9.53
N ARG A 73 -2.59 20.67 -8.34
CA ARG A 73 -3.19 20.19 -7.09
C ARG A 73 -4.10 21.27 -6.50
N ALA A 74 -5.22 20.85 -5.92
CA ALA A 74 -6.15 21.74 -5.22
C ALA A 74 -6.71 21.04 -3.97
N THR A 75 -7.09 21.83 -2.96
CA THR A 75 -7.82 21.36 -1.77
C THR A 75 -9.31 21.62 -1.97
N VAL A 76 -10.16 20.66 -1.63
CA VAL A 76 -11.61 20.85 -1.58
C VAL A 76 -11.97 21.70 -0.38
N GLU A 77 -12.47 22.90 -0.60
CA GLU A 77 -12.87 23.84 0.45
C GLU A 77 -14.36 23.66 0.80
N TYR A 78 -15.21 23.42 -0.20
CA TYR A 78 -16.66 23.22 -0.02
C TYR A 78 -17.25 22.32 -1.10
N GLY A 79 -18.43 21.77 -0.84
CA GLY A 79 -19.25 21.01 -1.79
C GLY A 79 -19.56 19.59 -1.34
N PRO A 80 -20.25 18.81 -2.18
CA PRO A 80 -20.77 19.20 -3.49
C PRO A 80 -21.93 20.21 -3.34
N PHE A 81 -22.00 21.17 -4.26
CA PHE A 81 -23.13 22.08 -4.41
C PHE A 81 -24.11 21.47 -5.41
N ASP A 82 -25.36 21.33 -4.98
CA ASP A 82 -26.48 20.76 -5.73
C ASP A 82 -26.24 19.32 -6.24
N ASP A 83 -27.19 18.82 -7.03
CA ASP A 83 -27.18 17.53 -7.72
C ASP A 83 -26.11 17.43 -8.84
N ARG A 84 -25.18 18.39 -8.93
CA ARG A 84 -24.27 18.60 -10.08
C ARG A 84 -22.81 18.27 -9.78
N ASP A 85 -22.50 17.70 -8.62
CA ASP A 85 -21.15 17.32 -8.22
C ASP A 85 -20.12 18.46 -8.40
N VAL A 86 -20.52 19.69 -8.08
CA VAL A 86 -19.66 20.88 -8.17
C VAL A 86 -19.03 21.16 -6.81
N TYR A 87 -17.72 21.37 -6.76
CA TYR A 87 -16.96 21.65 -5.53
C TYR A 87 -16.29 23.01 -5.65
N LEU A 88 -16.17 23.75 -4.54
CA LEU A 88 -15.25 24.89 -4.45
C LEU A 88 -13.88 24.35 -4.06
N VAL A 89 -12.87 24.61 -4.87
CA VAL A 89 -11.50 24.15 -4.65
C VAL A 89 -10.52 25.31 -4.62
N LYS A 90 -9.40 25.14 -3.93
CA LYS A 90 -8.31 26.11 -3.85
C LYS A 90 -6.99 25.47 -4.24
N LEU A 91 -6.24 26.05 -5.18
CA LEU A 91 -4.94 25.47 -5.60
C LEU A 91 -3.99 25.34 -4.41
N VAL A 92 -3.22 24.26 -4.36
CA VAL A 92 -2.19 24.07 -3.32
C VAL A 92 -1.04 25.05 -3.56
N GLU A 93 -0.56 25.12 -4.81
CA GLU A 93 0.41 26.11 -5.25
C GLU A 93 -0.31 27.37 -5.75
N PRO A 94 0.12 28.58 -5.34
CA PRO A 94 -0.46 29.81 -5.88
C PRO A 94 -0.18 29.91 -7.39
N PRO A 95 -1.10 30.49 -8.18
CA PRO A 95 -0.88 30.68 -9.60
C PRO A 95 0.34 31.59 -9.85
N ALA A 96 1.05 31.33 -10.96
CA ALA A 96 2.23 32.13 -11.34
C ALA A 96 1.85 33.58 -11.71
N ASP A 97 0.63 33.77 -12.23
CA ASP A 97 0.02 35.07 -12.45
C ASP A 97 -0.65 35.54 -11.14
N VAL A 98 -0.31 36.75 -10.69
CA VAL A 98 -0.85 37.35 -9.46
C VAL A 98 -2.35 37.60 -9.55
N ASP A 99 -2.88 37.73 -10.76
CA ASP A 99 -4.31 37.91 -11.02
C ASP A 99 -5.03 36.56 -11.25
N GLY A 100 -4.30 35.43 -11.22
CA GLY A 100 -4.86 34.10 -11.37
C GLY A 100 -5.81 33.73 -10.23
N ALA A 101 -6.95 33.13 -10.57
CA ALA A 101 -7.91 32.67 -9.57
C ALA A 101 -7.32 31.52 -8.73
N TRP A 102 -7.07 31.79 -7.44
CA TRP A 102 -6.58 30.77 -6.50
C TRP A 102 -7.71 29.83 -6.03
N THR A 103 -8.95 30.31 -6.04
CA THR A 103 -10.15 29.56 -5.63
C THR A 103 -11.21 29.64 -6.71
N PHE A 104 -11.78 28.50 -7.10
CA PHE A 104 -12.79 28.40 -8.16
C PHE A 104 -13.61 27.13 -8.01
N THR A 105 -14.63 26.94 -8.85
CA THR A 105 -15.45 25.72 -8.85
C THR A 105 -14.92 24.66 -9.80
N ALA A 106 -14.96 23.40 -9.39
CA ALA A 106 -14.55 22.24 -10.18
C ALA A 106 -15.64 21.16 -10.16
N LEU A 107 -15.78 20.42 -11.26
CA LEU A 107 -16.70 19.28 -11.34
C LEU A 107 -15.98 18.01 -10.87
N ALA A 108 -16.69 17.11 -10.17
CA ALA A 108 -16.08 15.88 -9.66
C ALA A 108 -15.31 15.08 -10.73
N HIS A 109 -15.84 15.00 -11.95
CA HIS A 109 -15.24 14.19 -13.02
C HIS A 109 -13.90 14.73 -13.55
N ILE A 110 -13.53 15.97 -13.24
CA ILE A 110 -12.20 16.53 -13.57
C ILE A 110 -11.24 16.49 -12.38
N MET A 111 -11.69 15.94 -11.25
CA MET A 111 -10.91 15.83 -10.02
C MET A 111 -10.50 14.37 -9.82
N THR A 112 -9.29 14.15 -9.32
CA THR A 112 -8.83 12.84 -8.85
C THR A 112 -8.27 13.01 -7.47
N LYS A 113 -8.77 12.26 -6.48
CA LYS A 113 -8.31 12.38 -5.10
C LYS A 113 -6.83 12.03 -5.02
N VAL A 114 -6.04 12.95 -4.48
CA VAL A 114 -4.65 12.70 -4.12
C VAL A 114 -4.69 11.98 -2.79
N VAL A 115 -4.41 10.68 -2.83
CA VAL A 115 -4.08 9.93 -1.64
C VAL A 115 -2.60 10.17 -1.40
N GLU A 116 -2.27 11.10 -0.50
CA GLU A 116 -0.89 11.24 -0.08
C GLU A 116 -0.45 9.90 0.54
N PRO A 117 0.71 9.36 0.13
CA PRO A 117 1.21 8.15 0.77
C PRO A 117 1.34 8.41 2.27
N GLU A 118 0.93 7.44 3.07
CA GLU A 118 1.12 7.53 4.52
C GLU A 118 2.58 7.88 4.81
N PRO A 119 2.84 8.84 5.71
CA PRO A 119 4.20 9.13 6.13
C PRO A 119 4.89 7.84 6.57
N VAL A 120 6.10 7.61 6.04
CA VAL A 120 6.90 6.46 6.46
C VAL A 120 7.19 6.55 7.96
N LYS A 121 7.00 5.45 8.68
CA LYS A 121 7.26 5.35 10.12
C LYS A 121 8.43 4.42 10.38
N VAL A 122 9.09 4.60 11.52
CA VAL A 122 10.13 3.67 11.99
C VAL A 122 9.54 2.25 12.02
N GLY A 123 10.29 1.30 11.47
CA GLY A 123 9.88 -0.08 11.27
C GLY A 123 9.33 -0.38 9.87
N ASP A 124 8.94 0.62 9.09
CA ASP A 124 8.46 0.39 7.72
C ASP A 124 9.60 -0.16 6.85
N ARG A 125 9.23 -1.06 5.92
CA ARG A 125 10.12 -1.41 4.80
C ARG A 125 10.12 -0.27 3.80
N VAL A 126 11.31 0.17 3.42
CA VAL A 126 11.47 1.32 2.53
C VAL A 126 12.52 1.04 1.47
N LYS A 127 12.27 1.52 0.25
CA LYS A 127 13.27 1.56 -0.83
C LYS A 127 13.92 2.94 -0.83
N VAL A 128 15.25 2.97 -0.92
CA VAL A 128 15.98 4.25 -1.01
C VAL A 128 15.85 4.80 -2.42
N LEU A 129 15.35 6.03 -2.53
CA LEU A 129 15.23 6.75 -3.80
C LEU A 129 16.44 7.66 -4.03
N VAL A 130 16.84 8.40 -2.99
CA VAL A 130 17.98 9.31 -3.04
C VAL A 130 18.85 9.10 -1.80
N ALA A 131 20.13 8.85 -2.04
CA ALA A 131 21.12 8.63 -0.99
C ALA A 131 21.60 9.97 -0.38
N ASP A 132 22.40 9.91 0.69
CA ASP A 132 22.99 11.11 1.29
C ASP A 132 23.95 11.79 0.30
N PRO A 133 23.65 13.04 -0.15
CA PRO A 133 24.51 13.75 -1.10
C PRO A 133 25.90 14.07 -0.52
N GLY A 134 26.05 14.08 0.80
CA GLY A 134 27.32 14.29 1.49
C GLY A 134 28.16 13.01 1.66
N ASN A 135 27.66 11.84 1.23
CA ASN A 135 28.32 10.56 1.44
C ASN A 135 28.25 9.67 0.19
N SER A 136 29.31 9.66 -0.61
CA SER A 136 29.39 8.86 -1.84
C SER A 136 29.24 7.36 -1.64
N LEU A 137 29.53 6.83 -0.44
CA LEU A 137 29.35 5.41 -0.14
C LEU A 137 27.87 5.01 -0.02
N SER A 138 26.98 5.98 0.23
CA SER A 138 25.54 5.74 0.37
C SER A 138 24.85 5.47 -0.98
N VAL A 139 25.44 5.91 -2.10
CA VAL A 139 24.87 5.76 -3.46
C VAL A 139 24.60 4.29 -3.83
N ARG A 140 25.39 3.35 -3.31
CA ARG A 140 25.20 1.90 -3.58
C ARG A 140 23.91 1.32 -2.97
N PHE A 141 23.24 2.09 -2.12
CA PHE A 141 21.98 1.70 -1.49
C PHE A 141 20.75 2.28 -2.19
N VAL A 142 20.92 3.15 -3.20
CA VAL A 142 19.80 3.54 -4.08
C VAL A 142 19.18 2.27 -4.69
N ASP A 143 17.86 2.23 -4.73
CA ASP A 143 17.03 1.08 -5.13
C ASP A 143 17.11 -0.15 -4.20
N ARG A 144 17.88 -0.11 -3.12
CA ARG A 144 17.86 -1.18 -2.10
C ARG A 144 16.71 -0.96 -1.13
N VAL A 145 16.16 -2.08 -0.67
CA VAL A 145 15.14 -2.12 0.37
C VAL A 145 15.80 -2.39 1.72
N GLY A 146 15.45 -1.59 2.72
CA GLY A 146 15.82 -1.79 4.11
C GLY A 146 14.65 -1.50 5.03
N VAL A 147 14.92 -1.45 6.33
CA VAL A 147 13.94 -1.08 7.35
C VAL A 147 14.24 0.32 7.84
N LEU A 148 13.22 1.18 7.91
CA LEU A 148 13.39 2.54 8.40
C LEU A 148 13.68 2.52 9.90
N ASP A 149 14.88 2.95 10.29
CA ASP A 149 15.34 2.98 11.68
C ASP A 149 15.00 4.32 12.36
N ARG A 150 15.04 5.42 11.61
CA ARG A 150 14.77 6.76 12.13
C ARG A 150 14.24 7.72 11.07
N VAL A 151 13.34 8.61 11.51
CA VAL A 151 12.90 9.81 10.79
C VAL A 151 13.42 11.06 11.51
N GLY A 152 13.80 12.09 10.76
CA GLY A 152 14.34 13.34 11.32
C GLY A 152 15.78 13.19 11.83
N ALA A 153 16.64 12.48 11.10
CA ALA A 153 17.94 12.03 11.57
C ALA A 153 19.04 13.15 11.71
N GLY A 154 18.62 14.40 11.90
CA GLY A 154 19.49 15.50 12.36
C GLY A 154 20.09 16.39 11.27
N ARG A 155 19.88 16.09 9.99
CA ARG A 155 20.20 16.99 8.87
C ARG A 155 18.98 17.16 7.98
N THR A 156 18.75 18.38 7.54
CA THR A 156 17.65 18.70 6.61
C THR A 156 17.78 17.97 5.27
N SER A 157 19.01 17.62 4.85
CA SER A 157 19.30 16.90 3.61
C SER A 157 19.36 15.38 3.74
N THR A 158 19.18 14.83 4.95
CA THR A 158 19.16 13.38 5.16
C THR A 158 18.20 13.02 6.31
N PRO A 159 16.89 13.21 6.11
CA PRO A 159 15.92 12.99 7.16
C PRO A 159 15.76 11.51 7.53
N TYR A 160 16.17 10.55 6.70
CA TYR A 160 15.93 9.13 6.92
C TYR A 160 17.21 8.38 7.30
N LEU A 161 17.10 7.42 8.21
CA LEU A 161 18.13 6.42 8.51
C LEU A 161 17.56 5.03 8.22
N VAL A 162 18.18 4.29 7.30
CA VAL A 162 17.70 2.97 6.84
C VAL A 162 18.68 1.88 7.24
N LYS A 163 18.17 0.81 7.86
CA LYS A 163 18.91 -0.38 8.29
C LYS A 163 18.84 -1.48 7.22
N PHE A 164 19.98 -2.00 6.78
CA PHE A 164 20.09 -3.08 5.78
C PHE A 164 20.51 -4.44 6.37
N GLY A 165 20.85 -4.49 7.65
CA GLY A 165 21.30 -5.67 8.38
C GLY A 165 21.77 -5.28 9.79
N ASP A 166 22.50 -6.16 10.48
CA ASP A 166 22.94 -5.93 11.87
C ASP A 166 24.33 -5.30 12.01
N GLY A 167 24.93 -4.89 10.90
CA GLY A 167 26.21 -4.19 10.89
C GLY A 167 26.15 -2.82 11.56
N PRO A 168 27.30 -2.28 12.01
CA PRO A 168 27.37 -0.92 12.55
C PRO A 168 27.10 0.13 11.46
N HIS A 169 26.81 1.36 11.88
CA HIS A 169 26.67 2.49 10.95
C HIS A 169 27.87 2.61 10.00
N GLY A 170 27.62 2.75 8.69
CA GLY A 170 28.67 2.80 7.67
C GLY A 170 29.19 1.43 7.19
N ALA A 171 28.73 0.31 7.76
CA ALA A 171 29.00 -1.03 7.22
C ALA A 171 28.09 -1.34 6.02
N ALA A 172 28.49 -2.31 5.17
CA ALA A 172 27.69 -2.71 4.01
C ALA A 172 26.31 -3.27 4.40
N ASP A 173 26.24 -3.91 5.55
CA ASP A 173 25.06 -4.51 6.18
C ASP A 173 24.57 -3.69 7.39
N GLY A 174 24.92 -2.40 7.47
CA GLY A 174 24.56 -1.54 8.60
C GLY A 174 23.46 -0.54 8.29
N THR A 175 23.49 0.60 9.02
CA THR A 175 22.55 1.72 8.80
C THR A 175 23.16 2.82 7.94
N TRP A 176 22.35 3.47 7.09
CA TRP A 176 22.78 4.57 6.22
C TRP A 176 21.76 5.71 6.19
N TYR A 177 22.28 6.94 6.16
CA TYR A 177 21.46 8.12 5.96
C TYR A 177 20.99 8.22 4.51
N CYS A 178 19.75 8.64 4.30
CA CYS A 178 19.13 8.81 3.00
C CYS A 178 18.35 10.13 2.94
N ASP A 179 18.30 10.73 1.76
CA ASP A 179 17.56 11.96 1.50
C ASP A 179 16.07 11.67 1.29
N SER A 180 15.75 10.67 0.47
CA SER A 180 14.37 10.24 0.24
C SER A 180 14.24 8.73 0.13
N VAL A 181 13.08 8.26 0.60
CA VAL A 181 12.69 6.86 0.61
C VAL A 181 11.22 6.75 0.20
N GLU A 182 10.84 5.61 -0.38
CA GLU A 182 9.44 5.25 -0.60
C GLU A 182 9.07 4.08 0.31
N LYS A 183 7.86 4.13 0.89
CA LYS A 183 7.29 2.98 1.60
C LYS A 183 7.10 1.86 0.59
N VAL A 184 7.66 0.70 0.89
CA VAL A 184 7.32 -0.53 0.18
C VAL A 184 6.14 -1.11 0.94
N GLY A 185 5.01 -1.29 0.24
CA GLY A 185 3.81 -1.84 0.86
C GLY A 185 4.10 -3.16 1.58
N ASP A 186 3.32 -3.45 2.63
CA ASP A 186 3.31 -4.76 3.29
C ASP A 186 2.73 -5.85 2.39
N GLU A 187 2.52 -5.57 1.09
CA GLU A 187 2.48 -6.59 0.04
C GLU A 187 3.84 -7.26 -0.06
N THR A 188 4.18 -8.04 0.96
CA THR A 188 4.77 -9.34 0.74
C THR A 188 3.83 -10.08 -0.21
N SER A 189 4.00 -9.90 -1.52
CA SER A 189 4.24 -11.13 -2.27
C SER A 189 5.42 -11.72 -1.53
N ALA A 190 5.14 -12.73 -0.69
CA ALA A 190 6.18 -13.31 0.12
C ALA A 190 7.34 -13.61 -0.84
N ASP A 191 8.57 -13.28 -0.43
CA ASP A 191 9.70 -13.50 -1.32
C ASP A 191 9.85 -15.01 -1.44
N THR A 192 9.19 -15.58 -2.44
CA THR A 192 8.90 -17.00 -2.51
C THR A 192 9.74 -17.68 -3.57
N PHE A 193 9.84 -18.98 -3.42
CA PHE A 193 10.34 -19.86 -4.45
C PHE A 193 9.54 -21.16 -4.43
N GLU A 194 9.37 -21.75 -5.61
CA GLU A 194 8.75 -23.06 -5.75
C GLU A 194 9.83 -24.14 -5.67
N TYR A 195 9.56 -25.20 -4.91
CA TYR A 195 10.33 -26.44 -4.94
C TYR A 195 9.40 -27.63 -4.81
N ASP A 196 9.45 -28.55 -5.78
CA ASP A 196 8.57 -29.74 -5.88
C ASP A 196 7.07 -29.43 -5.71
N GLY A 197 6.62 -28.29 -6.26
CA GLY A 197 5.21 -27.86 -6.24
C GLY A 197 4.73 -27.28 -4.89
N VAL A 198 5.66 -27.00 -3.98
CA VAL A 198 5.41 -26.29 -2.72
C VAL A 198 6.05 -24.90 -2.78
N THR A 199 5.25 -23.89 -2.44
CA THR A 199 5.72 -22.52 -2.27
C THR A 199 6.41 -22.34 -0.91
N TYR A 200 7.69 -21.99 -0.94
CA TYR A 200 8.49 -21.62 0.22
C TYR A 200 8.76 -20.12 0.23
N GLU A 201 9.15 -19.58 1.39
CA GLU A 201 9.41 -18.16 1.63
C GLU A 201 10.83 -17.98 2.17
N TYR A 202 11.59 -17.05 1.59
CA TYR A 202 12.90 -16.68 2.09
C TYR A 202 12.79 -15.99 3.46
N GLY A 203 13.69 -16.31 4.38
CA GLY A 203 13.74 -15.74 5.73
C GLY A 203 12.62 -16.21 6.68
N VAL A 204 11.75 -17.13 6.23
CA VAL A 204 10.72 -17.75 7.07
C VAL A 204 11.26 -19.02 7.71
N ARG A 205 10.85 -19.26 8.96
CA ARG A 205 11.19 -20.46 9.71
C ARG A 205 10.26 -21.62 9.37
N TYR A 206 10.87 -22.74 9.05
CA TYR A 206 10.26 -24.04 8.84
C TYR A 206 10.78 -25.03 9.89
N THR A 207 10.06 -26.12 10.08
CA THR A 207 10.49 -27.25 10.91
C THR A 207 10.33 -28.54 10.14
N ASP A 208 11.33 -29.41 10.21
CA ASP A 208 11.30 -30.73 9.60
C ASP A 208 10.61 -31.78 10.49
N ASN A 209 10.64 -33.05 10.07
CA ASN A 209 10.01 -34.14 10.83
C ASN A 209 10.67 -34.42 12.19
N ASP A 210 11.93 -34.05 12.35
CA ASP A 210 12.71 -34.28 13.58
C ASP A 210 12.57 -33.10 14.56
N GLY A 211 11.91 -32.02 14.13
CA GLY A 211 11.73 -30.81 14.94
C GLY A 211 12.82 -29.78 14.72
N ASP A 212 13.75 -30.01 13.80
CA ASP A 212 14.87 -29.11 13.55
C ASP A 212 14.46 -27.91 12.70
N PRO A 213 15.00 -26.71 13.01
CA PRO A 213 14.62 -25.50 12.31
C PRO A 213 15.35 -25.31 10.98
N TRP A 214 14.63 -24.76 10.01
CA TRP A 214 15.13 -24.41 8.69
C TRP A 214 14.68 -23.00 8.29
N THR A 215 15.55 -22.26 7.60
CA THR A 215 15.34 -20.91 7.09
C THR A 215 16.19 -20.75 5.84
N PHE A 216 15.62 -20.23 4.76
CA PHE A 216 16.29 -20.19 3.46
C PHE A 216 16.63 -18.78 3.02
N LYS A 217 17.77 -18.64 2.34
CA LYS A 217 18.20 -17.44 1.63
C LYS A 217 18.52 -17.74 0.17
N ARG A 218 18.54 -16.69 -0.66
CA ARG A 218 18.95 -16.78 -2.06
C ARG A 218 20.42 -17.20 -2.15
N SER A 219 20.72 -18.19 -2.97
CA SER A 219 22.10 -18.53 -3.34
C SER A 219 22.42 -17.99 -4.73
N THR A 220 23.58 -17.36 -4.87
CA THR A 220 24.13 -16.97 -6.18
C THR A 220 25.00 -18.06 -6.81
N VAL A 221 25.28 -19.14 -6.07
CA VAL A 221 26.26 -20.17 -6.47
C VAL A 221 25.56 -21.45 -6.91
N HIS A 222 24.50 -21.86 -6.21
CA HIS A 222 23.93 -23.22 -6.35
C HIS A 222 22.67 -23.28 -7.21
N GLY A 223 22.18 -22.15 -7.73
CA GLY A 223 20.94 -22.10 -8.53
C GLY A 223 19.66 -22.47 -7.75
N GLN A 224 19.80 -22.74 -6.44
CA GLN A 224 18.74 -23.09 -5.52
C GLN A 224 18.92 -22.30 -4.21
N PRO A 225 17.82 -22.01 -3.49
CA PRO A 225 17.87 -21.52 -2.11
C PRO A 225 18.75 -22.42 -1.24
N VAL A 226 19.49 -21.79 -0.34
CA VAL A 226 20.29 -22.49 0.66
C VAL A 226 19.85 -22.07 2.05
N SER A 227 19.99 -22.97 3.01
CA SER A 227 19.75 -22.69 4.41
C SER A 227 20.70 -21.60 4.93
N ASP A 228 20.20 -20.74 5.79
CA ASP A 228 20.95 -19.66 6.40
C ASP A 228 21.46 -20.02 7.81
N ASN A 229 21.99 -19.02 8.53
CA ASN A 229 22.59 -19.19 9.85
C ASN A 229 21.59 -19.58 10.95
N SER A 230 20.29 -19.56 10.67
CA SER A 230 19.23 -19.89 11.62
C SER A 230 18.69 -21.32 11.41
N SER A 231 19.29 -22.07 10.48
CA SER A 231 18.98 -23.48 10.21
C SER A 231 19.90 -24.44 10.97
N CYS A 232 19.45 -25.69 11.20
CA CYS A 232 20.26 -26.75 11.81
C CYS A 232 21.52 -27.09 10.99
N PHE A 233 21.44 -27.06 9.66
CA PHE A 233 22.57 -27.24 8.75
C PHE A 233 22.69 -26.02 7.85
N ILE A 234 23.77 -25.24 7.97
CA ILE A 234 23.97 -23.99 7.23
C ILE A 234 24.55 -24.27 5.84
N GLY A 235 23.96 -23.68 4.80
CA GLY A 235 24.45 -23.76 3.42
C GLY A 235 23.90 -24.94 2.60
N ASP A 236 23.12 -25.82 3.22
CA ASP A 236 22.42 -26.91 2.54
C ASP A 236 21.34 -26.38 1.61
N SER A 237 21.19 -26.99 0.44
CA SER A 237 20.13 -26.58 -0.49
C SER A 237 18.75 -26.99 0.01
N ILE A 238 17.70 -26.29 -0.44
CA ILE A 238 16.32 -26.73 -0.23
C ILE A 238 16.11 -28.19 -0.69
N ALA A 239 16.78 -28.61 -1.77
CA ALA A 239 16.67 -29.98 -2.25
C ALA A 239 17.21 -31.01 -1.25
N SER A 240 18.32 -30.71 -0.57
CA SER A 240 18.85 -31.59 0.49
C SER A 240 17.93 -31.58 1.71
N ALA A 241 17.50 -30.39 2.14
CA ALA A 241 16.60 -30.23 3.28
C ALA A 241 15.31 -31.05 3.10
N VAL A 242 14.65 -30.92 1.94
CA VAL A 242 13.41 -31.64 1.65
C VAL A 242 13.63 -33.14 1.45
N ARG A 243 14.70 -33.55 0.76
CA ARG A 243 14.98 -34.98 0.50
C ARG A 243 15.29 -35.74 1.79
N ASP A 244 16.11 -35.16 2.66
CA ASP A 244 16.70 -35.86 3.79
C ASP A 244 15.87 -35.68 5.08
N TYR A 245 15.14 -34.56 5.21
CA TYR A 245 14.43 -34.19 6.44
C TYR A 245 12.94 -33.84 6.23
N GLY A 246 12.50 -33.66 4.98
CA GLY A 246 11.13 -33.21 4.67
C GLY A 246 10.02 -34.23 5.07
N PRO A 247 8.74 -33.79 5.09
CA PRO A 247 8.27 -32.46 4.71
C PRO A 247 8.60 -31.36 5.71
N LEU A 248 8.79 -30.14 5.19
CA LEU A 248 9.03 -28.96 6.01
C LEU A 248 7.70 -28.24 6.29
N THR A 249 7.44 -27.95 7.56
CA THR A 249 6.22 -27.28 8.03
C THR A 249 6.53 -25.82 8.33
N LYS A 250 5.81 -24.89 7.68
CA LYS A 250 5.95 -23.44 7.91
C LYS A 250 5.45 -23.07 9.31
N HIS A 251 6.22 -22.26 10.03
CA HIS A 251 5.71 -21.59 11.23
C HIS A 251 4.91 -20.34 10.81
N THR A 252 3.63 -20.30 11.14
CA THR A 252 2.84 -19.08 11.11
C THR A 252 3.19 -18.25 12.35
N ALA A 253 3.72 -17.05 12.12
CA ALA A 253 3.87 -16.03 13.17
C ALA A 253 2.51 -15.60 13.72
#